data_AF-A0A2E6BNX7-F1
#
_entry.id   AF-A0A2E6BNX7-F1
#
_cell.length_a   1.000
_cell.length_b   1.000
_cell.length_c   1.000
_cell.angle_alpha   90.00
_cell.angle_beta   90.00
_cell.angle_gamma   90.00
#
_symmetry.space_group_name_H-M   'P 1'
#
loop_
_entity.id
_entity.type
_entity.pdbx_description
1 polymer ?
#
loop_
_entity_poly.entity_id
_entity_poly.type
_entity_poly.pdbx_seq_one_letter_code
_entity_poly.pdbx_strand_id
1 'polypeptide(L)'
;MDVSGKQTVITEHNYSDDYFFRAIKLDGAFTDNFGNYGDFDSFVTVIMKQGNIYKVDFSNKFTLQNNKSYFMEGQRKQGGKGTGVGEAIVISANSPFEDLLNSKCVYGIKYFQNTFFSKMKCKINDAALKEMKNIKETTQKK
;
A
#
# COMPACT_ATOMS: atom_id res chain seq x y z
N MET A 1 -7.94 1.08 -7.29
CA MET A 1 -7.03 2.23 -7.23
C MET A 1 -5.74 1.87 -7.92
N ASP A 2 -5.12 2.86 -8.55
CA ASP A 2 -3.80 2.79 -9.15
C ASP A 2 -2.86 3.64 -8.26
N VAL A 3 -1.67 3.13 -7.95
CA VAL A 3 -0.67 3.75 -7.07
C VAL A 3 0.67 3.75 -7.79
N SER A 4 1.40 4.85 -7.77
CA SER A 4 2.72 4.91 -8.36
C SER A 4 3.61 5.89 -7.61
N GLY A 5 4.91 5.62 -7.64
CA GLY A 5 5.84 6.42 -6.86
C GLY A 5 7.27 5.93 -6.94
N LYS A 6 8.08 6.37 -5.98
CA LYS A 6 9.48 6.01 -5.85
C LYS A 6 9.70 5.00 -4.74
N GLN A 7 10.72 4.19 -4.96
CA GLN A 7 11.26 3.27 -3.98
C GLN A 7 12.61 3.80 -3.48
N THR A 8 12.79 3.78 -2.17
CA THR A 8 14.06 4.08 -1.51
C THR A 8 14.44 2.92 -0.59
N VAL A 9 15.65 2.37 -0.73
CA VAL A 9 16.17 1.39 0.23
C VAL A 9 16.62 2.14 1.47
N ILE A 10 16.05 1.79 2.63
CA ILE A 10 16.38 2.41 3.92
C ILE A 10 17.62 1.71 4.49
N THR A 11 17.60 0.38 4.51
CA THR A 11 18.71 -0.44 5.03
C THR A 11 18.67 -1.84 4.44
N GLU A 12 19.82 -2.50 4.46
CA GLU A 12 20.01 -3.89 4.09
C GLU A 12 21.00 -4.55 5.05
N HIS A 13 20.71 -5.79 5.44
CA HIS A 13 21.60 -6.61 6.25
C HIS A 13 21.71 -8.01 5.64
N ASN A 14 22.92 -8.36 5.22
CA ASN A 14 23.21 -9.66 4.61
C ASN A 14 23.56 -10.67 5.71
N TYR A 15 22.79 -11.76 5.78
CA TYR A 15 23.09 -12.90 6.65
C TYR A 15 24.06 -13.89 5.95
N SER A 16 23.96 -14.00 4.62
CA SER A 16 24.86 -14.70 3.69
C SER A 16 24.70 -14.12 2.27
N ASP A 17 25.40 -14.69 1.29
CA ASP A 17 25.33 -14.26 -0.12
C ASP A 17 23.91 -14.33 -0.73
N ASP A 18 23.07 -15.23 -0.24
CA ASP A 18 21.72 -15.50 -0.77
C ASP A 18 20.60 -15.35 0.28
N TYR A 19 20.92 -14.86 1.47
CA TYR A 19 19.98 -14.65 2.57
C TYR A 19 20.17 -13.25 3.17
N PHE A 20 19.18 -12.37 2.99
CA PHE A 20 19.27 -10.99 3.46
C PHE A 20 17.92 -10.41 3.90
N PHE A 21 18.02 -9.42 4.78
CA PHE A 21 16.93 -8.54 5.16
C PHE A 21 17.08 -7.20 4.45
N ARG A 22 15.97 -6.61 4.01
CA ARG A 22 15.92 -5.27 3.43
C ARG A 22 14.70 -4.52 3.93
N ALA A 23 14.89 -3.26 4.33
CA ALA A 23 13.81 -2.33 4.60
C ALA A 23 13.74 -1.26 3.50
N ILE A 24 12.53 -0.97 3.04
CA ILE A 24 12.26 -0.15 1.87
C ILE A 24 11.16 0.85 2.23
N LYS A 25 11.33 2.09 1.79
CA LYS A 25 10.26 3.10 1.73
C LYS A 25 9.68 3.13 0.33
N LEU A 26 8.36 3.16 0.23
CA LEU A 26 7.64 3.50 -0.99
C LEU A 26 6.84 4.79 -0.74
N ASP A 27 7.04 5.79 -1.56
CA ASP A 27 6.32 7.07 -1.48
C ASP A 27 5.83 7.48 -2.87
N GLY A 28 4.63 8.07 -2.94
CA GLY A 28 4.05 8.45 -4.22
C GLY A 28 2.62 8.93 -4.09
N ALA A 29 1.86 8.73 -5.17
CA ALA A 29 0.48 9.15 -5.27
C ALA A 29 -0.42 8.01 -5.75
N PHE A 30 -1.71 8.15 -5.49
CA PHE A 30 -2.73 7.22 -5.98
C PHE A 30 -3.93 7.95 -6.56
N THR A 31 -4.68 7.22 -7.38
CA THR A 31 -6.04 7.57 -7.80
C THR A 31 -6.95 6.36 -7.66
N ASP A 32 -8.21 6.57 -7.30
CA ASP A 32 -9.23 5.52 -7.28
C ASP A 32 -10.24 5.64 -8.43
N ASN A 33 -11.15 4.67 -8.52
CA ASN A 33 -12.17 4.61 -9.56
C ASN A 33 -13.38 5.51 -9.29
N PHE A 34 -13.38 6.28 -8.20
CA PHE A 34 -14.39 7.28 -7.88
C PHE A 34 -13.88 8.70 -8.16
N GLY A 35 -12.64 8.84 -8.62
CA GLY A 35 -12.01 10.13 -8.89
C GLY A 35 -11.29 10.72 -7.66
N ASN A 36 -11.16 9.97 -6.57
CA ASN A 36 -10.37 10.41 -5.43
C ASN A 36 -8.88 10.21 -5.72
N TYR A 37 -8.08 11.01 -5.05
CA TYR A 37 -6.64 11.03 -5.23
C TYR A 37 -5.95 11.45 -3.94
N GLY A 38 -4.64 11.24 -3.88
CA GLY A 38 -3.83 11.72 -2.79
C GLY A 38 -2.51 10.99 -2.68
N ASP A 39 -1.91 11.09 -1.50
CA ASP A 39 -0.57 10.61 -1.24
C ASP A 39 -0.57 9.19 -0.67
N PHE A 40 0.48 8.45 -1.03
CA PHE A 40 0.77 7.11 -0.56
C PHE A 40 2.16 7.11 0.10
N ASP A 41 2.23 6.57 1.31
CA ASP A 41 3.47 6.34 2.05
C ASP A 41 3.46 4.92 2.61
N SER A 42 4.57 4.20 2.49
CA SER A 42 4.65 2.81 2.88
C SER A 42 6.04 2.40 3.33
N PHE A 43 6.07 1.59 4.38
CA PHE A 43 7.27 0.92 4.87
C PHE A 43 7.12 -0.57 4.63
N VAL A 44 8.11 -1.15 3.95
CA VAL A 44 8.14 -2.55 3.56
C VAL A 44 9.40 -3.19 4.10
N THR A 45 9.26 -4.35 4.74
CA THR A 45 10.38 -5.22 5.08
C THR A 45 10.33 -6.47 4.21
N VAL A 46 11.49 -6.88 3.71
CA VAL A 46 11.63 -8.05 2.84
C VAL A 46 12.74 -8.92 3.41
N ILE A 47 12.45 -10.21 3.55
CA ILE A 47 13.45 -11.25 3.80
C ILE A 47 13.55 -12.07 2.51
N MET A 48 14.75 -12.08 1.93
CA MET A 48 15.09 -12.85 0.74
C MET A 48 15.93 -14.05 1.16
N LYS A 49 15.63 -15.24 0.65
CA LYS A 49 16.39 -16.48 0.90
C LYS A 49 16.51 -17.29 -0.39
N GLN A 50 17.71 -17.69 -0.77
CA GLN A 50 17.98 -18.49 -1.97
C GLN A 50 17.37 -17.85 -3.23
N GLY A 51 17.55 -16.54 -3.40
CA GLY A 51 16.99 -15.77 -4.51
C GLY A 51 15.46 -15.60 -4.52
N ASN A 52 14.75 -16.11 -3.50
CA ASN A 52 13.30 -16.05 -3.39
C ASN A 52 12.85 -15.15 -2.25
N ILE A 53 11.67 -14.54 -2.40
CA ILE A 53 11.01 -13.83 -1.30
C ILE A 53 10.54 -14.86 -0.26
N TYR A 54 11.16 -14.83 0.92
CA TYR A 54 10.78 -15.66 2.06
C TYR A 54 9.63 -15.01 2.85
N LYS A 55 9.74 -13.71 3.10
CA LYS A 55 8.75 -12.94 3.85
C LYS A 55 8.69 -11.48 3.38
N VAL A 56 7.50 -10.92 3.34
CA VAL A 56 7.25 -9.47 3.22
C VAL A 56 6.25 -9.07 4.28
N ASP A 57 6.52 -7.99 4.99
CA ASP A 57 5.54 -7.27 5.81
C ASP A 57 5.54 -5.81 5.38
N PHE A 58 4.37 -5.18 5.33
CA PHE A 58 4.27 -3.76 5.01
C PHE A 58 3.18 -3.06 5.80
N SER A 59 3.39 -1.77 6.03
CA SER A 59 2.41 -0.84 6.58
C SER A 59 2.31 0.37 5.65
N ASN A 60 1.08 0.68 5.25
CA ASN A 60 0.76 1.72 4.28
C ASN A 60 -0.12 2.77 4.93
N LYS A 61 0.11 4.03 4.56
CA LYS A 61 -0.75 5.18 4.81
C LYS A 61 -1.21 5.74 3.48
N PHE A 62 -2.53 5.89 3.35
CA PHE A 62 -3.15 6.64 2.26
C PHE A 62 -3.71 7.93 2.84
N THR A 63 -3.36 9.07 2.24
CA THR A 63 -3.91 10.38 2.63
C THR A 63 -4.68 10.94 1.45
N LEU A 64 -5.98 11.15 1.62
CA LEU A 64 -6.88 11.61 0.55
C LEU A 64 -6.88 13.14 0.43
N GLN A 65 -7.45 13.65 -0.65
CA GLN A 65 -7.55 15.09 -0.97
C GLN A 65 -8.23 15.96 0.10
N ASN A 66 -8.94 15.35 1.06
CA ASN A 66 -9.55 16.04 2.19
C ASN A 66 -8.68 16.02 3.48
N ASN A 67 -7.42 15.59 3.38
CA ASN A 67 -6.46 15.38 4.48
C ASN A 67 -6.88 14.31 5.51
N LYS A 68 -7.81 13.42 5.15
CA LYS A 68 -8.13 12.24 5.95
C LYS A 68 -7.30 11.05 5.49
N SER A 69 -7.01 10.14 6.39
CA SER A 69 -6.17 8.98 6.08
C SER A 69 -6.82 7.66 6.50
N TYR A 70 -6.38 6.60 5.83
CA TYR A 70 -6.57 5.23 6.29
C TYR A 70 -5.26 4.46 6.15
N PHE A 71 -5.17 3.37 6.91
CA PHE A 71 -3.96 2.60 7.09
C PHE A 71 -4.23 1.14 6.75
N MET A 72 -3.28 0.54 6.05
CA MET A 72 -3.37 -0.86 5.64
C MET A 72 -2.10 -1.60 6.00
N GLU A 73 -2.26 -2.85 6.40
CA GLU A 73 -1.15 -3.76 6.62
C GLU A 73 -1.33 -5.03 5.81
N GLY A 74 -0.23 -5.69 5.52
CA GLY A 74 -0.27 -7.02 4.93
C GLY A 74 1.03 -7.77 5.13
N GLN A 75 0.90 -9.08 5.04
CA GLN A 75 2.00 -10.03 5.16
C GLN A 75 1.93 -11.01 4.00
N ARG A 76 3.10 -11.32 3.44
CA ARG A 76 3.27 -12.40 2.47
C ARG A 76 4.36 -13.34 2.96
N LYS A 77 4.06 -14.64 2.98
CA LYS A 77 5.02 -15.72 3.20
C LYS A 77 5.30 -16.45 1.88
N GLN A 78 6.37 -17.24 1.83
CA GLN A 78 6.73 -18.10 0.71
C GLN A 78 5.52 -18.93 0.22
N GLY A 79 5.34 -19.06 -1.10
CA GLY A 79 4.22 -19.80 -1.71
C GLY A 79 2.98 -18.97 -2.10
N GLY A 80 2.99 -17.65 -1.89
CA GLY A 80 1.92 -16.75 -2.35
C GLY A 80 1.84 -16.58 -3.88
N LYS A 81 0.65 -16.20 -4.39
CA LYS A 81 0.37 -15.93 -5.82
C LYS A 81 1.43 -15.03 -6.45
N GLY A 82 2.15 -15.50 -7.48
CA GLY A 82 2.99 -14.74 -8.44
C GLY A 82 4.02 -13.75 -7.87
N THR A 83 5.10 -13.44 -8.59
CA THR A 83 5.98 -12.32 -8.17
C THR A 83 5.17 -11.02 -8.21
N GLY A 84 5.13 -10.28 -7.09
CA GLY A 84 4.48 -8.97 -7.03
C GLY A 84 2.97 -8.95 -6.81
N VAL A 85 2.28 -10.05 -6.44
CA VAL A 85 0.86 -10.01 -6.00
C VAL A 85 0.76 -10.27 -4.49
N GLY A 86 -0.14 -9.56 -3.81
CA GLY A 86 -0.35 -9.74 -2.36
C GLY A 86 -1.73 -9.29 -1.89
N GLU A 87 -1.96 -9.49 -0.60
CA GLU A 87 -3.19 -9.08 0.08
C GLU A 87 -2.87 -8.11 1.20
N ALA A 88 -3.80 -7.20 1.47
CA ALA A 88 -3.73 -6.20 2.52
C ALA A 88 -5.11 -6.05 3.18
N ILE A 89 -5.12 -5.58 4.42
CA ILE A 89 -6.34 -5.29 5.16
C ILE A 89 -6.29 -3.87 5.72
N VAL A 90 -7.42 -3.16 5.68
CA VAL A 90 -7.55 -1.86 6.36
C VAL A 90 -7.64 -2.10 7.86
N ILE A 91 -6.66 -1.56 8.59
CA ILE A 91 -6.53 -1.76 10.05
C ILE A 91 -6.95 -0.54 10.86
N SER A 92 -6.94 0.65 10.25
CA SER A 92 -7.29 1.91 10.91
C SER A 92 -7.73 2.92 9.86
N ALA A 93 -8.66 3.80 10.22
CA ALA A 93 -9.17 4.84 9.34
C ALA A 93 -9.63 6.05 10.17
N ASN A 94 -9.39 7.26 9.66
CA ASN A 94 -9.93 8.48 10.25
C ASN A 94 -11.35 8.74 9.76
N SER A 95 -12.15 9.43 10.58
CA SER A 95 -13.48 9.90 10.15
C SER A 95 -13.43 10.72 8.87
N PRO A 96 -14.28 10.43 7.87
CA PRO A 96 -15.45 9.54 7.91
C PRO A 96 -15.21 8.22 7.18
N PHE A 97 -14.12 7.50 7.44
CA PHE A 97 -13.74 6.28 6.71
C PHE A 97 -13.77 5.03 7.59
N GLU A 98 -14.46 5.09 8.74
CA GLU A 98 -14.53 3.99 9.70
C GLU A 98 -15.12 2.72 9.07
N ASP A 99 -16.02 2.82 8.10
CA ASP A 99 -16.62 1.67 7.43
C ASP A 99 -15.63 0.93 6.52
N LEU A 100 -14.46 1.50 6.22
CA LEU A 100 -13.38 0.79 5.52
C LEU A 100 -12.71 -0.27 6.37
N LEU A 101 -12.83 -0.24 7.70
CA LEU A 101 -12.16 -1.19 8.59
C LEU A 101 -12.44 -2.64 8.19
N ASN A 102 -11.40 -3.47 8.22
CA ASN A 102 -11.40 -4.88 7.80
C ASN A 102 -11.65 -5.13 6.30
N SER A 103 -11.73 -4.08 5.46
CA SER A 103 -11.79 -4.24 4.02
C SER A 103 -10.51 -4.91 3.52
N LYS A 104 -10.68 -5.99 2.75
CA LYS A 104 -9.57 -6.75 2.16
C LYS A 104 -9.27 -6.24 0.77
N CYS A 105 -8.00 -6.06 0.47
CA CYS A 105 -7.52 -5.59 -0.81
C CYS A 105 -6.50 -6.55 -1.39
N VAL A 106 -6.65 -6.85 -2.69
CA VAL A 106 -5.65 -7.58 -3.46
C VAL A 106 -4.90 -6.56 -4.31
N TYR A 107 -3.57 -6.61 -4.28
CA TYR A 107 -2.72 -5.72 -5.06
C TYR A 107 -1.76 -6.49 -5.96
N GLY A 108 -1.36 -5.86 -7.05
CA GLY A 108 -0.24 -6.27 -7.89
C GLY A 108 0.73 -5.10 -8.06
N ILE A 109 2.03 -5.32 -7.87
CA ILE A 109 3.10 -4.32 -7.97
C ILE A 109 4.18 -4.75 -8.97
N LYS A 110 4.66 -3.79 -9.74
CA LYS A 110 5.80 -3.91 -10.66
C LYS A 110 6.77 -2.77 -10.42
N TYR A 111 8.04 -3.02 -10.75
CA TYR A 111 9.12 -2.05 -10.60
C TYR A 111 9.75 -1.76 -11.95
N PHE A 112 10.06 -0.49 -12.20
CA PHE A 112 10.90 -0.03 -13.31
C PHE A 112 11.95 0.92 -12.72
N GLN A 113 13.20 0.43 -12.64
CA GLN A 113 14.25 1.08 -11.85
C GLN A 113 13.74 1.33 -10.42
N ASN A 114 13.88 2.56 -9.91
CA ASN A 114 13.41 2.95 -8.58
C ASN A 114 11.95 3.45 -8.59
N THR A 115 11.21 3.22 -9.68
CA THR A 115 9.79 3.59 -9.77
C THR A 115 8.95 2.34 -9.59
N PHE A 116 7.88 2.42 -8.80
CA PHE A 116 6.92 1.35 -8.67
C PHE A 116 5.58 1.74 -9.27
N PHE A 117 4.87 0.73 -9.76
CA PHE A 117 3.50 0.83 -10.26
C PHE A 117 2.70 -0.28 -9.63
N SER A 118 1.64 0.07 -8.92
CA SER A 118 0.77 -0.87 -8.24
C SER A 118 -0.69 -0.62 -8.62
N LYS A 119 -1.43 -1.72 -8.74
CA LYS A 119 -2.88 -1.67 -8.90
C LYS A 119 -3.51 -2.49 -7.78
N MET A 120 -4.44 -1.88 -7.06
CA MET A 120 -5.11 -2.47 -5.92
C MET A 120 -6.62 -2.48 -6.09
N LYS A 121 -7.25 -3.60 -5.74
CA LYS A 121 -8.70 -3.79 -5.71
C LYS A 121 -9.14 -4.16 -4.31
N CYS A 122 -10.01 -3.37 -3.72
CA CYS A 122 -10.54 -3.57 -2.37
C CYS A 122 -11.98 -4.06 -2.44
N LYS A 123 -12.33 -5.02 -1.58
CA LYS A 123 -13.72 -5.41 -1.31
C LYS A 123 -14.20 -4.58 -0.12
N ILE A 124 -15.02 -3.57 -0.41
CA ILE A 124 -15.63 -2.66 0.58
C ILE A 124 -17.14 -2.90 0.66
N ASN A 125 -17.77 -2.55 1.78
CA ASN A 125 -19.22 -2.61 1.95
C ASN A 125 -19.92 -1.36 1.37
N ASP A 126 -21.26 -1.33 1.37
CA ASP A 126 -22.04 -0.21 0.80
C ASP A 126 -21.87 1.10 1.57
N ALA A 127 -21.64 1.02 2.89
CA ALA A 127 -21.45 2.20 3.73
C ALA A 127 -20.10 2.88 3.40
N ALA A 128 -19.01 2.11 3.37
CA ALA A 128 -17.71 2.54 2.89
C ALA A 128 -17.73 3.03 1.44
N LEU A 129 -18.51 2.37 0.56
CA LEU A 129 -18.69 2.83 -0.80
C LEU A 129 -19.32 4.23 -0.86
N LYS A 130 -20.27 4.52 0.03
CA LYS A 130 -20.89 5.85 0.15
C LYS A 130 -19.90 6.89 0.68
N GLU A 131 -19.09 6.54 1.67
CA GLU A 131 -18.03 7.43 2.18
C GLU A 131 -17.05 7.82 1.06
N MET A 132 -16.54 6.82 0.33
CA MET A 132 -15.57 7.03 -0.76
C MET A 132 -16.13 7.86 -1.92
N LYS A 133 -17.43 7.81 -2.20
CA LYS A 133 -18.06 8.61 -3.28
C LYS A 133 -18.29 10.07 -2.91
N ASN A 134 -18.28 10.42 -1.63
CA ASN A 134 -18.72 11.74 -1.15
C ASN A 134 -17.58 12.59 -0.59
N ILE A 135 -16.34 12.31 -1.01
CA ILE A 135 -15.16 13.04 -0.53
C ILE A 135 -15.13 14.42 -1.18
N LYS A 136 -15.09 15.46 -0.35
CA LYS A 136 -14.93 16.85 -0.78
C LYS A 136 -13.53 17.32 -0.42
N GLU A 137 -12.84 17.86 -1.40
CA GLU A 137 -11.52 18.46 -1.21
C GLU A 137 -11.61 19.62 -0.22
N THR A 138 -10.70 19.65 0.76
CA THR A 138 -10.64 20.77 1.70
C THR A 138 -9.76 21.83 1.07
N THR A 139 -10.35 22.85 0.44
CA THR A 139 -9.58 23.96 -0.09
C THR A 139 -8.89 24.67 1.07
N GLN A 140 -7.58 24.53 1.19
CA GLN A 140 -6.80 25.41 2.05
C GLN A 140 -6.93 26.81 1.47
N LYS A 141 -7.68 27.70 2.13
CA LYS A 141 -7.61 29.14 1.85
C LYS A 141 -6.16 29.54 2.07
N LYS A 142 -5.46 29.88 0.98
CA LYS A 142 -4.18 30.57 1.01
C LYS A 142 -4.29 31.86 1.80
#